data_AF-A0A6L7CZG9-F1
#
_entry.id   AF-A0A6L7CZG9-F1
#
_cell.length_a   1.000
_cell.length_b   1.000
_cell.length_c   1.000
_cell.angle_alpha   90.00
_cell.angle_beta   90.00
_cell.angle_gamma   90.00
#
_symmetry.space_group_name_H-M   'P 1'
#
loop_
_entity.id
_entity.type
_entity.pdbx_description
1 polymer ?
#
loop_
_entity_poly.entity_id
_entity_poly.type
_entity_poly.pdbx_seq_one_letter_code
_entity_poly.pdbx_strand_id
1 'polypeptide(L)' 'AEGIISVFLVSFANFSSIGIIAGAVKGLNEEQGNVVSRFGLKLVYGSTLVSVLSASIAALVL' A
#
# COMPACT_ATOMS: atom_id res chain seq x y z
N ALA A 1 1.88 0.64 -22.78
CA ALA A 1 2.90 0.78 -21.72
C ALA A 1 2.55 1.88 -20.70
N GLU A 2 2.19 3.10 -21.13
CA GLU A 2 1.79 4.20 -20.22
C GLU A 2 0.68 3.82 -19.25
N GLY A 3 -0.38 3.15 -19.70
CA GLY A 3 -1.49 2.72 -18.82
C GLY A 3 -1.04 1.78 -17.69
N ILE A 4 -0.13 0.85 -17.99
CA ILE A 4 0.42 -0.11 -17.03
C ILE A 4 1.27 0.61 -15.98
N ILE A 5 2.12 1.54 -16.43
CA ILE A 5 3.00 2.35 -15.56
C ILE A 5 2.16 3.28 -14.68
N SER A 6 1.11 3.90 -15.23
CA SER A 6 0.16 4.70 -14.45
C SER A 6 -0.55 3.89 -13.37
N VAL A 7 -1.02 2.68 -13.68
CA VAL A 7 -1.66 1.81 -12.68
C VAL A 7 -0.68 1.35 -11.59
N PHE A 8 0.58 1.10 -11.94
CA PHE A 8 1.61 0.78 -10.96
C PHE A 8 1.93 1.98 -10.04
N LEU A 9 2.09 3.18 -10.61
CA LEU A 9 2.49 4.40 -9.90
C LEU A 9 1.36 5.05 -9.10
N VAL A 10 0.11 4.90 -9.49
CA VAL A 10 -1.04 5.45 -8.73
C VAL A 10 -1.26 4.73 -7.40
N SER A 11 -0.66 3.56 -7.22
CA SER A 11 -0.85 2.75 -6.02
C SER A 11 -0.29 3.44 -4.77
N PHE A 12 -1.10 3.42 -3.70
CA PHE A 12 -0.81 4.04 -2.39
C PHE A 12 0.32 3.35 -1.60
N ALA A 13 1.01 2.38 -2.20
CA ALA A 13 2.05 1.54 -1.59
C ALA A 13 3.36 2.29 -1.35
N ASN A 14 3.40 3.17 -0.35
CA ASN A 14 4.65 3.79 0.09
C ASN A 14 4.74 3.86 1.63
N PHE A 15 5.97 3.96 2.16
CA PHE A 15 6.21 4.02 3.61
C PHE A 15 5.48 5.18 4.30
N SER A 16 5.34 6.33 3.62
CA SER A 16 4.63 7.49 4.14
C SER A 16 3.12 7.21 4.31
N SER A 17 2.47 6.61 3.32
CA SER A 17 1.06 6.20 3.38
C SER A 17 0.78 5.24 4.53
N ILE A 18 1.66 4.26 4.75
CA ILE A 18 1.53 3.31 5.87
C ILE A 18 1.74 4.03 7.21
N GLY A 19 2.69 4.97 7.28
CA GLY A 19 2.89 5.82 8.45
C GLY A 19 1.67 6.68 8.77
N ILE A 20 1.01 7.26 7.75
CA ILE A 20 -0.23 8.02 7.89
C ILE A 20 -1.35 7.12 8.42
N ILE A 21 -1.54 5.91 7.86
CA ILE A 21 -2.56 4.96 8.33
C ILE A 21 -2.27 4.52 9.76
N ALA A 22 -1.03 4.14 10.09
CA ALA A 22 -0.64 3.73 11.43
C ALA A 22 -0.83 4.86 12.45
N GLY A 23 -0.48 6.10 12.08
CA GLY A 23 -0.69 7.29 12.89
C GLY A 23 -2.17 7.62 13.12
N ALA A 24 -3.00 7.53 12.07
CA ALA A 24 -4.43 7.72 12.17
C ALA A 24 -5.09 6.66 13.07
N VAL A 25 -4.74 5.39 12.90
CA VAL A 25 -5.24 4.30 13.76
C VAL A 25 -4.78 4.50 15.19
N LYS A 26 -3.52 4.88 15.42
CA LYS A 26 -2.99 5.17 16.76
C LYS A 26 -3.70 6.33 17.44
N GLY A 27 -4.05 7.39 16.70
CA GLY A 27 -4.82 8.52 17.20
C GLY A 27 -6.25 8.16 17.62
N LEU A 28 -6.83 7.11 17.02
CA LEU A 28 -8.15 6.57 17.39
C LEU A 28 -8.06 5.52 18.51
N ASN A 29 -7.03 4.68 18.48
CA ASN A 29 -6.78 3.61 19.44
C ASN A 29 -5.28 3.26 19.47
N GLU A 30 -4.63 3.48 20.61
CA GLU A 30 -3.19 3.24 20.74
C GLU A 30 -2.78 1.77 20.60
N GLU A 31 -3.57 0.85 21.14
CA GLU A 31 -3.29 -0.59 21.08
C GLU A 31 -3.31 -1.08 19.63
N GLN A 32 -4.38 -0.75 18.90
CA GLN A 32 -4.52 -1.09 17.49
C GLN A 32 -3.47 -0.38 16.63
N GLY A 33 -3.13 0.87 16.95
CA GLY A 33 -2.06 1.61 16.29
C GLY A 33 -0.71 0.93 16.42
N ASN A 34 -0.37 0.43 17.62
CA ASN A 34 0.87 -0.32 17.85
C ASN A 34 0.87 -1.67 17.10
N VAL A 35 -0.29 -2.35 17.01
CA VAL A 35 -0.43 -3.56 16.19
C VAL A 35 -0.16 -3.23 14.72
N VAL A 36 -0.85 -2.25 14.13
CA VAL A 36 -0.69 -1.83 12.73
C VAL A 36 0.76 -1.42 12.42
N SER A 37 1.38 -0.65 13.32
CA SER A 37 2.78 -0.21 13.19
C SER A 37 3.75 -1.41 13.13
N ARG A 38 3.50 -2.46 13.91
CA ARG A 38 4.33 -3.67 13.96
C ARG A 38 4.22 -4.50 12.67
N PHE A 39 3.11 -4.40 11.96
CA PHE A 39 2.91 -5.01 10.64
C PHE A 39 3.37 -4.13 9.47
N GLY A 40 3.91 -2.93 9.72
CA GLY A 40 4.28 -1.95 8.70
C GLY A 40 5.10 -2.50 7.52
N LEU A 41 6.15 -3.27 7.80
CA LEU A 41 6.97 -3.88 6.73
C LEU A 41 6.20 -4.92 5.89
N LYS A 42 5.32 -5.71 6.53
CA LYS A 42 4.43 -6.64 5.81
C LYS A 42 3.39 -5.90 4.98
N LEU A 43 2.93 -4.74 5.44
CA LEU A 43 2.03 -3.86 4.69
C LEU A 43 2.73 -3.27 3.45
N VAL A 44 4.00 -2.84 3.55
CA VAL A 44 4.79 -2.37 2.39
C VAL A 44 4.93 -3.49 1.36
N TYR A 45 5.30 -4.68 1.82
CA TYR A 45 5.49 -5.83 0.94
C TYR A 45 4.19 -6.23 0.23
N GLY A 46 3.10 -6.39 0.99
CA GLY A 46 1.79 -6.73 0.44
C GLY A 46 1.25 -5.68 -0.52
N SER A 47 1.38 -4.39 -0.18
CA SER A 47 0.94 -3.29 -1.04
C SER A 47 1.75 -3.20 -2.34
N THR A 48 3.05 -3.49 -2.30
CA THR A 48 3.90 -3.58 -3.51
C THR A 48 3.49 -4.73 -4.42
N LEU A 49 3.21 -5.91 -3.85
CA LEU A 49 2.72 -7.07 -4.61
C LEU A 49 1.37 -6.77 -5.27
N VAL A 50 0.47 -6.09 -4.55
CA VAL A 50 -0.82 -5.64 -5.11
C VAL A 50 -0.61 -4.66 -6.26
N SER A 51 0.33 -3.71 -6.17
CA SER A 51 0.66 -2.80 -7.29
C SER A 51 1.12 -3.56 -8.53
N VAL A 52 2.00 -4.55 -8.38
CA VAL A 52 2.48 -5.38 -9.49
C VAL A 52 1.36 -6.21 -10.10
N LEU A 53 0.50 -6.80 -9.25
CA LEU A 53 -0.66 -7.57 -9.71
C LEU A 53 -1.63 -6.68 -10.50
N SER A 54 -1.98 -5.50 -9.97
CA SER A 54 -2.86 -4.54 -10.65
C SER A 54 -2.29 -4.09 -11.99
N ALA A 55 -0.99 -3.81 -12.06
CA ALA A 55 -0.31 -3.47 -13.31
C ALA A 55 -0.32 -4.64 -14.31
N SER A 56 -0.15 -5.88 -13.82
CA SER A 56 -0.22 -7.09 -14.65
C SER A 56 -1.62 -7.31 -15.22
N ILE A 57 -2.67 -7.08 -14.42
CA ILE A 57 -4.06 -7.15 -14.89
C ILE A 57 -4.31 -6.05 -15.94
N ALA A 58 -3.86 -4.81 -15.67
CA ALA A 58 -3.97 -3.72 -16.64
C ALA A 58 -3.27 -4.06 -17.96
N ALA A 59 -2.12 -4.74 -17.91
CA ALA A 59 -1.39 -5.19 -19.10
C ALA A 59 -2.11 -6.29 -19.90
N LEU A 60 -2.97 -7.07 -19.26
CA LEU A 60 -3.76 -8.11 -19.93
C LEU A 60 -5.04 -7.54 -20.58
N VAL A 61 -5.57 -6.43 -20.03
CA VAL A 61 -6.86 -5.86 -20.44
C VAL A 61 -6.69 -4.71 -21.44
N LEU A 62 -5.61 -3.93 -21.35
CA LEU A 62 -5.28 -2.79 -22.22
C LEU A 62 -4.30 -3.18 -23.33
#